data_AF-A0A2H6N109-F1
#
_entry.id   AF-A0A2H6N109-F1
#
_cell.length_a   1.000
_cell.length_b   1.000
_cell.length_c   1.000
_cell.angle_alpha   90.00
_cell.angle_beta   90.00
_cell.angle_gamma   90.00
#
_symmetry.space_group_name_H-M   'P 1'
#
loop_
_entity.id
_entity.type
_entity.pdbx_description
1 polymer ?
#
loop_
_entity_poly.entity_id
_entity_poly.type
_entity_poly.pdbx_seq_one_letter_code
_entity_poly.pdbx_strand_id
1 'polypeptide(L)'
;NYYQESGRAGRDDQRADCILYYGFGDIFRISTMVVMENVGQQKLYGMVSYCHDVGRCRRVQIAHHFDEAWDSANCNKMCDNCCQEETLEKMDVTEHCRELIKILKQVDQMKQKFTPLKLIDAWLGKGLSKLGLEIAAPKLPREVLERIVAHLILQQYLKEDFSFTAFATISYVKIGPRANLLKDKAHVITMQGIQGKNKAAKEKCSQLSSPRIPGKKMKFTSPNQEGDSPSKDHVKAKKVKR
;
A
#
# COMPACT_ATOMS: atom_id res chain seq x y z
N ASN A 1 12.41 -4.97 0.13
CA ASN A 1 11.46 -6.10 0.28
C ASN A 1 10.50 -6.19 -0.89
N TYR A 2 9.56 -5.26 -1.08
CA TYR A 2 8.52 -5.39 -2.12
C TYR A 2 9.07 -5.65 -3.55
N TYR A 3 10.09 -4.92 -3.98
CA TYR A 3 10.71 -5.11 -5.31
C TYR A 3 11.26 -6.54 -5.51
N GLN A 4 11.92 -7.10 -4.50
CA GLN A 4 12.48 -8.44 -4.56
C GLN A 4 11.40 -9.52 -4.63
N GLU A 5 10.32 -9.36 -3.87
CA GLU A 5 9.21 -10.34 -3.85
C GLU A 5 8.36 -10.27 -5.12
N SER A 6 8.04 -9.07 -5.60
CA SER A 6 7.32 -8.87 -6.86
C SER A 6 8.14 -9.30 -8.09
N GLY A 7 9.46 -9.10 -8.07
CA GLY A 7 10.38 -9.55 -9.13
C GLY A 7 10.55 -11.07 -9.26
N ARG A 8 9.83 -11.87 -8.48
CA ARG A 8 9.71 -13.33 -8.71
C ARG A 8 8.75 -13.65 -9.87
N ALA A 9 7.84 -12.75 -10.20
CA ALA A 9 6.91 -12.91 -11.31
C ALA A 9 7.59 -12.62 -12.68
N GLY A 10 7.14 -13.27 -13.75
CA GLY A 10 7.54 -12.94 -15.13
C GLY A 10 9.02 -13.15 -15.47
N ARG A 11 9.67 -14.19 -14.94
CA ARG A 11 11.08 -14.53 -15.24
C ARG A 11 11.31 -15.10 -16.64
N ASP A 12 10.24 -15.35 -17.37
CA ASP A 12 10.22 -15.73 -18.77
C ASP A 12 10.09 -14.50 -19.71
N ASP A 13 10.27 -13.29 -19.17
CA ASP A 13 10.12 -11.99 -19.84
C ASP A 13 8.73 -11.74 -20.44
N GLN A 14 7.75 -12.59 -20.11
CA GLN A 14 6.37 -12.39 -20.48
C GLN A 14 5.68 -11.45 -19.49
N ARG A 15 4.56 -10.89 -19.93
CA ARG A 15 3.75 -10.01 -19.10
C ARG A 15 3.26 -10.75 -17.85
N ALA A 16 3.51 -10.15 -16.69
CA ALA A 16 3.02 -10.60 -15.40
C ALA A 16 2.45 -9.42 -14.60
N ASP A 17 1.51 -9.71 -13.71
CA ASP A 17 0.87 -8.71 -12.85
C ASP A 17 1.38 -8.83 -11.42
N CYS A 18 1.67 -7.67 -10.80
CA CYS A 18 2.07 -7.55 -9.41
C CYS A 18 1.06 -6.68 -8.66
N ILE A 19 0.22 -7.30 -7.84
CA ILE A 19 -0.88 -6.60 -7.14
C ILE A 19 -0.54 -6.53 -5.65
N LEU A 20 -0.59 -5.31 -5.09
CA LEU A 20 -0.40 -5.07 -3.67
C LEU A 20 -1.72 -4.63 -3.03
N TYR A 21 -2.19 -5.38 -2.04
CA TYR A 21 -3.30 -4.96 -1.20
C TYR A 21 -2.77 -4.14 -0.02
N TYR A 22 -3.37 -2.97 0.19
CA TYR A 22 -3.03 -2.07 1.29
C TYR A 22 -4.19 -2.00 2.29
N GLY A 23 -3.88 -2.24 3.56
CA GLY A 23 -4.79 -2.06 4.69
C GLY A 23 -4.22 -1.09 5.72
N PHE A 24 -5.06 -0.21 6.26
CA PHE A 24 -4.64 0.77 7.28
C PHE A 24 -4.06 0.09 8.54
N GLY A 25 -4.65 -1.03 8.97
CA GLY A 25 -4.18 -1.79 10.12
C GLY A 25 -2.79 -2.40 9.94
N ASP A 26 -2.37 -2.68 8.70
CA ASP A 26 -1.07 -3.29 8.41
C ASP A 26 0.09 -2.36 8.72
N ILE A 27 -0.11 -1.04 8.62
CA ILE A 27 0.90 -0.05 9.03
C ILE A 27 1.35 -0.36 10.45
N PHE A 28 0.40 -0.40 11.39
CA PHE A 28 0.72 -0.51 12.80
C PHE A 28 1.19 -1.91 13.18
N ARG A 29 0.68 -2.95 12.50
CA ARG A 29 1.14 -4.32 12.68
C ARG A 29 2.60 -4.50 12.26
N ILE A 30 3.00 -3.95 11.12
CA ILE A 30 4.39 -4.03 10.65
C ILE A 30 5.27 -3.10 11.50
N SER A 31 4.77 -1.91 11.83
CA SER A 31 5.49 -0.90 12.63
C SER A 31 5.94 -1.46 13.99
N THR A 32 5.08 -2.22 14.67
CA THR A 32 5.43 -2.86 15.95
C THR A 32 6.45 -4.01 15.81
N MET A 33 6.51 -4.67 14.64
CA MET A 33 7.50 -5.72 14.35
C MET A 33 8.89 -5.15 14.06
N VAL A 34 8.95 -3.99 13.38
CA VAL A 34 10.21 -3.36 12.96
C VAL A 34 10.70 -2.28 13.92
N VAL A 35 10.06 -2.12 15.09
CA VAL A 35 10.38 -1.06 16.07
C VAL A 35 11.81 -1.11 16.59
N MET A 36 12.42 -2.30 16.63
CA MET A 36 13.81 -2.49 17.08
C MET A 36 14.82 -2.29 15.95
N GLU A 37 14.38 -2.15 14.71
CA GLU A 37 15.26 -1.88 13.58
C GLU A 37 15.51 -0.36 13.45
N ASN A 38 16.78 0.05 13.42
CA ASN A 38 17.18 1.47 13.37
C ASN A 38 16.46 2.30 12.29
N VAL A 39 16.20 1.69 11.13
CA VAL A 39 15.54 2.33 9.97
C VAL A 39 14.23 1.62 9.58
N GLY A 40 13.71 0.73 10.43
CA GLY A 40 12.54 -0.09 10.15
C GLY A 40 11.30 0.77 9.89
N GLN A 41 11.03 1.72 10.78
CA GLN A 41 9.91 2.65 10.67
C GLN A 41 10.02 3.55 9.43
N GLN A 42 11.23 4.05 9.13
CA GLN A 42 11.47 4.86 7.93
C GLN A 42 11.18 4.08 6.65
N LYS A 43 11.67 2.83 6.56
CA LYS A 43 11.42 1.94 5.41
C LYS A 43 9.94 1.61 5.26
N LEU A 44 9.25 1.32 6.37
CA LEU A 44 7.81 1.11 6.36
C LEU A 44 7.07 2.34 5.83
N TYR A 45 7.39 3.54 6.33
CA TYR A 45 6.76 4.78 5.87
C TYR A 45 7.04 5.07 4.39
N GLY A 46 8.21 4.69 3.87
CA GLY A 46 8.47 4.68 2.43
C GLY A 46 7.48 3.80 1.67
N MET A 47 7.20 2.59 2.17
CA MET A 47 6.22 1.68 1.56
C MET A 47 4.78 2.20 1.69
N VAL A 48 4.40 2.79 2.83
CA VAL A 48 3.07 3.40 2.99
C VAL A 48 2.91 4.60 2.05
N SER A 49 3.95 5.42 1.89
CA SER A 49 3.95 6.51 0.90
C SER A 49 3.78 5.98 -0.52
N TYR A 50 4.42 4.85 -0.87
CA TYR A 50 4.20 4.20 -2.16
C TYR A 50 2.73 3.80 -2.33
N CYS A 51 2.10 3.17 -1.33
CA CYS A 51 0.68 2.79 -1.39
C CYS A 51 -0.26 4.00 -1.53
N HIS A 52 0.09 5.13 -0.92
CA HIS A 52 -0.73 6.35 -0.91
C HIS A 52 -0.57 7.23 -2.15
N ASP A 53 0.49 7.05 -2.91
CA ASP A 53 0.75 7.84 -4.10
C ASP A 53 -0.12 7.36 -5.27
N VAL A 54 -1.00 8.26 -5.74
CA VAL A 54 -1.97 8.01 -6.81
C VAL A 54 -1.59 8.69 -8.12
N GLY A 55 -0.48 9.43 -8.15
CA GLY A 55 -0.12 10.26 -9.31
C GLY A 55 1.20 9.88 -9.95
N ARG A 56 2.21 9.50 -9.17
CA ARG A 56 3.54 9.17 -9.70
C ARG A 56 3.57 7.75 -10.23
N CYS A 57 4.19 7.55 -11.39
CA CYS A 57 4.47 6.23 -11.95
C CYS A 57 5.12 5.30 -10.91
N ARG A 58 4.65 4.05 -10.79
CA ARG A 58 5.20 3.08 -9.84
C ARG A 58 6.69 2.80 -10.06
N ARG A 59 7.14 2.73 -11.32
CA ARG A 59 8.55 2.53 -11.68
C ARG A 59 9.43 3.72 -11.27
N VAL A 60 8.96 4.95 -11.44
CA VAL A 60 9.67 6.16 -10.96
C VAL A 60 9.85 6.12 -9.45
N GLN A 61 8.81 5.73 -8.71
CA GLN A 61 8.89 5.63 -7.25
C GLN A 61 9.90 4.56 -6.79
N ILE A 62 9.96 3.42 -7.49
CA ILE A 62 10.94 2.37 -7.23
C ILE A 62 12.35 2.83 -7.60
N ALA A 63 12.55 3.43 -8.78
CA ALA A 63 13.85 3.95 -9.23
C ALA A 63 14.40 5.00 -8.25
N HIS A 64 13.56 5.94 -7.80
CA HIS A 64 13.93 6.92 -6.78
C HIS A 64 14.35 6.26 -5.45
N HIS A 65 13.80 5.10 -5.08
CA HIS A 65 14.23 4.39 -3.87
C HIS A 65 15.64 3.80 -4.00
N PHE A 66 16.07 3.48 -5.22
CA PHE A 66 17.41 2.97 -5.54
C PHE A 66 18.37 4.05 -6.05
N ASP A 67 17.98 5.33 -5.94
CA ASP A 67 18.74 6.48 -6.47
C ASP A 67 19.04 6.37 -7.98
N GLU A 68 18.15 5.72 -8.72
CA GLU A 68 18.24 5.57 -10.18
C GLU A 68 17.40 6.64 -10.89
N ALA A 69 17.91 7.15 -12.01
CA ALA A 69 17.16 8.05 -12.88
C ALA A 69 16.22 7.24 -13.79
N TRP A 70 14.92 7.54 -13.76
CA TRP A 70 13.93 6.89 -14.61
C TRP A 70 12.94 7.91 -15.21
N ASP A 71 12.80 7.88 -16.53
CA ASP A 71 11.77 8.67 -17.23
C ASP A 71 10.41 7.95 -17.17
N SER A 72 9.41 8.63 -16.64
CA SER A 72 8.03 8.14 -16.59
C SER A 72 7.46 7.76 -17.97
N ALA A 73 7.95 8.38 -19.06
CA ALA A 73 7.55 8.04 -20.43
C ALA A 73 7.86 6.57 -20.79
N ASN A 74 8.93 6.00 -20.22
CA ASN A 74 9.35 4.62 -20.46
C ASN A 74 8.50 3.58 -19.71
N CYS A 75 7.51 4.00 -18.91
CA CYS A 75 6.59 3.07 -18.25
C CYS A 75 5.65 2.36 -19.23
N ASN A 76 5.35 2.97 -20.39
CA ASN A 76 4.46 2.40 -21.42
C ASN A 76 3.10 1.92 -20.87
N LYS A 77 2.49 2.69 -19.95
CA LYS A 77 1.22 2.35 -19.28
C LYS A 77 1.22 0.97 -18.58
N MET A 78 2.38 0.52 -18.08
CA MET A 78 2.52 -0.75 -17.37
C MET A 78 2.39 -0.62 -15.83
N CYS A 79 1.66 0.37 -15.33
CA CYS A 79 1.26 0.45 -13.93
C CYS A 79 -0.09 1.17 -13.79
N ASP A 80 -0.78 0.91 -12.68
CA ASP A 80 -2.06 1.52 -12.31
C ASP A 80 -2.07 3.06 -12.47
N ASN A 81 -1.09 3.76 -11.88
CA ASN A 81 -1.04 5.22 -11.92
C ASN A 81 -0.83 5.78 -13.34
N CYS A 82 -0.10 5.08 -14.22
CA CYS A 82 0.08 5.51 -15.62
C CYS A 82 -1.10 5.13 -16.52
N CYS A 83 -1.92 4.17 -16.09
CA CYS A 83 -3.18 3.81 -16.74
C CYS A 83 -4.35 4.71 -16.29
N GLN A 84 -4.19 5.49 -15.23
CA GLN A 84 -5.24 6.35 -14.70
C GLN A 84 -5.47 7.57 -15.61
N GLU A 85 -6.71 7.73 -16.05
CA GLU A 85 -7.17 8.88 -16.85
C GLU A 85 -7.91 9.93 -15.99
N GLU A 86 -8.20 9.60 -14.72
CA GLU A 86 -8.88 10.49 -13.78
C GLU A 86 -7.98 11.64 -13.33
N THR A 87 -8.56 12.83 -13.17
CA THR A 87 -7.84 14.01 -12.70
C THR A 87 -7.54 13.92 -11.22
N LEU A 88 -6.29 14.27 -10.86
CA LEU A 88 -5.87 14.35 -9.47
C LEU A 88 -6.31 15.69 -8.87
N GLU A 89 -6.96 15.63 -7.71
CA GLU A 89 -7.38 16.83 -6.98
C GLU A 89 -6.59 16.93 -5.67
N LYS A 90 -6.30 18.18 -5.26
CA LYS A 90 -5.74 18.45 -3.94
C LYS A 90 -6.88 18.67 -2.96
N MET A 91 -6.96 17.80 -1.96
CA MET A 91 -7.89 17.92 -0.84
C MET A 91 -7.21 18.64 0.32
N ASP A 92 -7.84 19.67 0.84
CA ASP A 92 -7.43 20.32 2.09
C ASP A 92 -7.83 19.44 3.29
N VAL A 93 -6.84 19.02 4.07
CA VAL A 93 -7.03 18.17 5.27
C VAL A 93 -6.63 18.92 6.56
N THR A 94 -6.51 20.23 6.50
CA THR A 94 -6.06 21.07 7.62
C THR A 94 -7.04 21.03 8.80
N GLU A 95 -8.34 21.22 8.53
CA GLU A 95 -9.38 21.14 9.58
C GLU A 95 -9.47 19.74 10.19
N HIS A 96 -9.40 18.70 9.35
CA HIS A 96 -9.35 17.30 9.78
C HIS A 96 -8.16 17.07 10.75
N CYS A 97 -7.00 17.65 10.47
CA CYS A 97 -5.85 17.58 11.38
C CYS A 97 -6.10 18.33 12.71
N ARG A 98 -6.70 19.52 12.66
CA ARG A 98 -7.04 20.30 13.86
C ARG A 98 -8.02 19.54 14.76
N GLU A 99 -9.02 18.89 14.19
CA GLU A 99 -9.98 18.05 14.92
C GLU A 99 -9.28 16.86 15.60
N LEU A 100 -8.46 16.11 14.87
CA LEU A 100 -7.73 14.97 15.42
C LEU A 100 -6.79 15.38 16.56
N ILE A 101 -6.13 16.52 16.43
CA ILE A 101 -5.29 17.08 17.50
C ILE A 101 -6.12 17.46 18.73
N LYS A 102 -7.32 18.04 18.56
CA LYS A 102 -8.23 18.33 19.69
C LYS A 102 -8.60 17.06 20.44
N ILE A 103 -8.95 15.98 19.71
CA ILE A 103 -9.23 14.67 20.31
C ILE A 103 -8.02 14.16 21.09
N LEU A 104 -6.83 14.16 20.48
CA LEU A 104 -5.62 13.65 21.11
C LEU A 104 -5.19 14.48 22.33
N LYS A 105 -5.39 15.80 22.32
CA LYS A 105 -5.15 16.65 23.49
C LYS A 105 -6.04 16.27 24.67
N GLN A 106 -7.34 16.02 24.41
CA GLN A 106 -8.28 15.62 25.45
C GLN A 106 -7.94 14.24 26.01
N VAL A 107 -7.58 13.29 25.13
CA VAL A 107 -7.13 11.95 25.51
C VAL A 107 -5.90 12.01 26.43
N ASP A 108 -4.95 12.89 26.12
CA ASP A 108 -3.73 13.09 26.91
C ASP A 108 -4.04 13.73 28.28
N GLN A 109 -4.93 14.73 28.33
CA GLN A 109 -5.40 15.34 29.59
C GLN A 109 -6.07 14.31 30.52
N MET A 110 -6.83 13.38 29.95
CA MET A 110 -7.46 12.28 30.68
C MET A 110 -6.49 11.12 31.00
N LYS A 111 -5.19 11.25 30.67
CA LYS A 111 -4.16 10.22 30.83
C LYS A 111 -4.51 8.88 30.15
N GLN A 112 -5.25 8.94 29.04
CA GLN A 112 -5.60 7.78 28.23
C GLN A 112 -4.66 7.63 27.03
N LYS A 113 -4.62 6.43 26.44
CA LYS A 113 -3.91 6.17 25.18
C LYS A 113 -4.87 5.66 24.12
N PHE A 114 -4.74 6.15 22.90
CA PHE A 114 -5.61 5.78 21.78
C PHE A 114 -4.82 5.01 20.72
N THR A 115 -5.34 3.85 20.35
CA THR A 115 -4.88 3.14 19.15
C THR A 115 -5.39 3.89 17.91
N PRO A 116 -4.74 3.73 16.75
CA PRO A 116 -5.18 4.37 15.51
C PRO A 116 -6.65 4.09 15.16
N LEU A 117 -7.10 2.84 15.35
CA LEU A 117 -8.49 2.46 15.12
C LEU A 117 -9.45 3.17 16.09
N LYS A 118 -9.07 3.26 17.37
CA LYS A 118 -9.87 3.98 18.38
C LYS A 118 -9.94 5.49 18.09
N LEU A 119 -8.87 6.07 17.54
CA LEU A 119 -8.86 7.46 17.09
C LEU A 119 -9.87 7.70 15.96
N ILE A 120 -9.93 6.80 14.97
CA ILE A 120 -10.90 6.89 13.86
C ILE A 120 -12.33 6.69 14.37
N ASP A 121 -12.56 5.71 15.24
CA ASP A 121 -13.89 5.48 15.81
C ASP A 121 -14.36 6.70 16.63
N ALA A 122 -13.47 7.29 17.43
CA ALA A 122 -13.74 8.54 18.12
C ALA A 122 -14.08 9.65 17.12
N TRP A 123 -13.28 9.83 16.07
CA TRP A 123 -13.53 10.85 15.05
C TRP A 123 -14.87 10.68 14.31
N LEU A 124 -15.34 9.43 14.17
CA LEU A 124 -16.69 9.10 13.68
C LEU A 124 -17.81 9.32 14.71
N GLY A 125 -17.50 9.93 15.86
CA GLY A 125 -18.43 10.20 16.95
C GLY A 125 -18.60 9.05 17.96
N LYS A 126 -17.98 7.89 17.75
CA LYS A 126 -18.12 6.75 18.67
C LYS A 126 -17.24 6.95 19.89
N GLY A 127 -17.86 7.23 21.04
CA GLY A 127 -17.14 7.41 22.31
C GLY A 127 -16.65 8.83 22.56
N LEU A 128 -17.04 9.81 21.72
CA LEU A 128 -16.73 11.23 21.92
C LEU A 128 -17.34 11.79 23.22
N SER A 129 -18.53 11.32 23.60
CA SER A 129 -19.23 11.73 24.83
C SER A 129 -18.41 11.46 26.10
N LYS A 130 -17.58 10.40 26.10
CA LYS A 130 -16.70 10.09 27.23
C LYS A 130 -15.53 11.07 27.36
N LEU A 131 -15.17 11.74 26.26
CA LEU A 131 -14.12 12.75 26.21
C LEU A 131 -14.65 14.15 26.52
N GLY A 132 -15.97 14.36 26.54
CA GLY A 132 -16.57 15.69 26.73
C GLY A 132 -16.35 16.63 25.53
N LEU A 133 -16.13 16.08 24.33
CA LEU A 133 -15.96 16.83 23.10
C LEU A 133 -17.22 16.75 22.24
N GLU A 134 -17.52 17.84 21.54
CA GLU A 134 -18.53 17.90 20.48
C GLU A 134 -17.84 18.23 19.16
N ILE A 135 -17.51 17.19 18.39
CA ILE A 135 -16.93 17.31 17.05
C ILE A 135 -17.90 16.65 16.09
N ALA A 136 -18.28 17.35 15.03
CA ALA A 136 -19.13 16.80 13.99
C ALA A 136 -18.39 15.67 13.27
N ALA A 137 -19.02 14.50 13.18
CA ALA A 137 -18.45 13.37 12.46
C ALA A 137 -18.27 13.73 10.96
N PRO A 138 -17.08 13.53 10.38
CA PRO A 138 -16.86 13.81 8.97
C PRO A 138 -17.77 12.96 8.07
N LYS A 139 -18.33 13.55 7.03
CA LYS A 139 -19.18 12.87 6.03
C LYS A 139 -18.35 12.20 4.94
N LEU A 140 -17.31 11.47 5.32
CA LEU A 140 -16.39 10.78 4.41
C LEU A 140 -16.37 9.28 4.69
N PRO A 141 -16.13 8.43 3.68
CA PRO A 141 -16.02 7.00 3.90
C PRO A 141 -14.81 6.68 4.78
N ARG A 142 -14.90 5.60 5.56
CA ARG A 142 -13.87 5.19 6.52
C ARG A 142 -12.48 5.06 5.89
N GLU A 143 -12.40 4.54 4.67
CA GLU A 143 -11.15 4.40 3.92
C GLU A 143 -10.44 5.75 3.67
N VAL A 144 -11.21 6.82 3.43
CA VAL A 144 -10.66 8.16 3.26
C VAL A 144 -10.17 8.71 4.60
N LEU A 145 -10.89 8.45 5.69
CA LEU A 145 -10.45 8.85 7.04
C LEU A 145 -9.15 8.14 7.44
N GLU A 146 -9.07 6.84 7.19
CA GLU A 146 -7.86 6.02 7.38
C GLU A 146 -6.69 6.58 6.56
N ARG A 147 -6.94 6.95 5.30
CA ARG A 147 -5.95 7.58 4.43
C ARG A 147 -5.48 8.94 4.97
N ILE A 148 -6.40 9.78 5.44
CA ILE A 148 -6.05 11.08 6.05
C ILE A 148 -5.17 10.86 7.29
N VAL A 149 -5.53 9.95 8.20
CA VAL A 149 -4.74 9.67 9.40
C VAL A 149 -3.34 9.18 9.04
N ALA A 150 -3.23 8.23 8.10
CA ALA A 150 -1.93 7.74 7.64
C ALA A 150 -1.11 8.84 6.95
N HIS A 151 -1.73 9.72 6.15
CA HIS A 151 -1.05 10.88 5.56
C HIS A 151 -0.49 11.83 6.64
N LEU A 152 -1.26 12.09 7.70
CA LEU A 152 -0.82 12.95 8.81
C LEU A 152 0.33 12.33 9.63
N ILE A 153 0.37 10.99 9.74
CA ILE A 153 1.49 10.26 10.35
C ILE A 153 2.73 10.37 9.46
N LEU A 154 2.60 10.10 8.15
CA LEU A 154 3.70 10.24 7.19
C LEU A 154 4.31 11.64 7.21
N GLN A 155 3.45 12.66 7.29
CA GLN A 155 3.85 14.06 7.35
C GLN A 155 4.25 14.54 8.76
N GLN A 156 4.33 13.66 9.78
CA GLN A 156 4.78 13.98 11.14
C GLN A 156 3.92 15.01 11.90
N TYR A 157 2.67 15.23 11.48
CA TYR A 157 1.68 15.95 12.31
C TYR A 157 1.16 15.06 13.43
N LEU A 158 1.06 13.77 13.16
CA LEU A 158 0.84 12.71 14.13
C LEU A 158 2.09 11.83 14.20
N LYS A 159 2.27 11.12 15.31
CA LYS A 159 3.36 10.15 15.48
C LYS A 159 2.87 8.90 16.20
N GLU A 160 3.58 7.81 15.98
CA GLU A 160 3.38 6.58 16.73
C GLU A 160 4.09 6.64 18.10
N ASP A 161 3.48 6.02 19.10
CA ASP A 161 4.00 5.85 20.46
C ASP A 161 3.87 4.39 20.83
N PHE A 162 5.01 3.71 20.99
CA PHE A 162 5.03 2.28 21.27
C PHE A 162 4.94 2.02 22.77
N SER A 163 4.18 0.99 23.13
CA SER A 163 4.12 0.47 24.49
C SER A 163 4.45 -1.01 24.47
N PHE A 164 5.48 -1.38 25.23
CA PHE A 164 5.90 -2.76 25.40
C PHE A 164 5.10 -3.38 26.55
N THR A 165 4.32 -4.40 26.25
CA THR A 165 3.67 -5.24 27.24
C THR A 165 4.39 -6.58 27.32
N ALA A 166 4.04 -7.43 28.29
CA ALA A 166 4.68 -8.73 28.47
C ALA A 166 4.63 -9.64 27.22
N PHE A 167 3.64 -9.45 26.34
CA PHE A 167 3.38 -10.35 25.21
C PHE A 167 3.35 -9.66 23.84
N ALA A 168 3.28 -8.33 23.80
CA ALA A 168 3.14 -7.60 22.55
C ALA A 168 3.62 -6.15 22.65
N THR A 169 4.13 -5.63 21.54
CA THR A 169 4.31 -4.19 21.33
C THR A 169 3.04 -3.62 20.71
N ILE A 170 2.47 -2.59 21.34
CA ILE A 170 1.25 -1.92 20.86
C ILE A 170 1.64 -0.53 20.35
N SER A 171 1.11 -0.14 19.18
CA SER A 171 1.26 1.20 18.64
C SER A 171 0.05 2.07 19.00
N TYR A 172 0.32 3.20 19.64
CA TYR A 172 -0.63 4.26 19.93
C TYR A 172 -0.33 5.49 19.06
N VAL A 173 -1.29 6.40 18.93
CA VAL A 173 -1.10 7.66 18.20
C VAL A 173 -0.99 8.82 19.17
N LYS A 174 0.00 9.68 18.95
CA LYS A 174 0.19 10.94 19.67
C LYS A 174 0.38 12.11 18.70
N ILE A 175 0.32 13.31 19.26
CA ILE A 175 0.62 14.55 18.55
C ILE A 175 2.09 14.51 18.10
N GLY A 176 2.32 14.75 16.81
CA GLY A 176 3.63 14.77 16.17
C GLY A 176 4.33 16.13 16.27
N PRO A 177 5.63 16.20 15.92
CA PRO A 177 6.42 17.42 16.03
C PRO A 177 5.92 18.56 15.13
N ARG A 178 5.36 18.26 13.95
CA ARG A 178 4.88 19.27 13.00
C ARG A 178 3.49 19.81 13.34
N ALA A 179 2.83 19.28 14.37
CA ALA A 179 1.55 19.81 14.86
C ALA A 179 1.65 21.27 15.33
N ASN A 180 2.84 21.73 15.75
CA ASN A 180 3.06 23.12 16.15
C ASN A 180 2.87 24.12 15.01
N LEU A 181 3.05 23.70 13.75
CA LEU A 181 2.85 24.55 12.57
C LEU A 181 1.39 25.00 12.42
N LEU A 182 0.44 24.21 12.94
CA LEU A 182 -1.00 24.54 12.91
C LEU A 182 -1.40 25.67 13.85
N LYS A 183 -0.47 26.18 14.68
CA LYS A 183 -0.69 27.42 15.44
C LYS A 183 -0.80 28.61 14.50
N ASP A 184 -0.11 28.57 13.37
CA ASP A 184 -0.30 29.53 12.30
C ASP A 184 -1.60 29.24 11.55
N LYS A 185 -2.45 30.26 11.41
CA LYS A 185 -3.72 30.17 10.70
C LYS A 185 -3.53 30.05 9.18
N ALA A 186 -2.40 30.51 8.65
CA ALA A 186 -2.07 30.43 7.22
C ALA A 186 -1.54 29.05 6.80
N HIS A 187 -1.21 28.17 7.75
CA HIS A 187 -0.66 26.85 7.46
C HIS A 187 -1.74 25.93 6.87
N VAL A 188 -1.47 25.37 5.69
CA VAL A 188 -2.37 24.48 4.95
C VAL A 188 -1.72 23.11 4.73
N ILE A 189 -2.50 22.06 4.95
CA ILE A 189 -2.10 20.67 4.72
C ILE A 189 -2.94 20.11 3.58
N THR A 190 -2.29 19.70 2.49
CA THR A 190 -2.98 19.14 1.31
C THR A 190 -2.61 17.69 1.07
N MET A 191 -3.59 16.87 0.72
CA MET A 191 -3.41 15.49 0.29
C MET A 191 -3.91 15.32 -1.15
N GLN A 192 -3.22 14.54 -1.98
CA GLN A 192 -3.73 14.20 -3.32
C GLN A 192 -4.82 13.13 -3.22
N GLY A 193 -5.95 13.38 -3.88
CA GLY A 193 -7.05 12.45 -4.06
C GLY A 193 -7.35 12.21 -5.54
N ILE A 194 -8.08 11.13 -5.82
CA ILE A 194 -8.59 10.82 -7.15
C ILE A 194 -10.08 11.25 -7.18
N GLN A 195 -10.50 12.03 -8.17
CA GLN A 195 -11.90 12.38 -8.35
C GLN A 195 -12.62 11.35 -9.22
N GLY A 196 -13.53 10.59 -8.61
CA GLY A 196 -14.41 9.69 -9.35
C GLY A 196 -15.49 10.45 -10.13
N LYS A 197 -15.27 10.68 -11.42
CA LYS A 197 -16.36 10.86 -12.39
C LYS A 197 -16.24 9.79 -13.47
N ASN A 198 -17.26 8.91 -13.50
CA ASN A 198 -17.54 7.80 -14.43
C ASN A 198 -16.87 6.45 -14.17
N LYS A 199 -17.71 5.48 -13.77
CA LYS A 199 -17.43 4.03 -13.62
C LYS A 199 -17.13 3.29 -14.95
N ALA A 200 -16.61 3.96 -15.98
CA ALA A 200 -16.47 3.39 -17.33
C ALA A 200 -15.03 3.03 -17.75
N ALA A 201 -13.99 3.36 -16.97
CA ALA A 201 -12.59 3.23 -17.41
C ALA A 201 -11.82 2.01 -16.84
N LYS A 202 -12.49 1.07 -16.17
CA LYS A 202 -11.79 0.01 -15.41
C LYS A 202 -11.27 -1.18 -16.23
N GLU A 203 -11.50 -1.24 -17.54
CA GLU A 203 -11.12 -2.40 -18.37
C GLU A 203 -9.95 -2.19 -19.35
N LYS A 204 -9.38 -0.99 -19.49
CA LYS A 204 -8.43 -0.73 -20.59
C LYS A 204 -6.95 -1.06 -20.29
N CYS A 205 -6.53 -1.20 -19.03
CA CYS A 205 -5.11 -1.44 -18.73
C CYS A 205 -4.67 -2.90 -19.02
N SER A 206 -5.60 -3.86 -19.14
CA SER A 206 -5.27 -5.24 -19.53
C SER A 206 -5.23 -5.47 -21.04
N GLN A 207 -5.76 -4.55 -21.86
CA GLN A 207 -6.06 -4.79 -23.28
C GLN A 207 -5.24 -4.01 -24.32
N LEU A 208 -4.16 -3.31 -23.95
CA LEU A 208 -3.20 -2.82 -24.96
C LEU A 208 -2.32 -3.98 -25.49
N SER A 209 -2.94 -4.74 -26.41
CA SER A 209 -2.40 -5.44 -27.58
C SER A 209 -1.24 -6.43 -27.40
N SER A 210 -1.58 -7.72 -27.31
CA SER A 210 -0.76 -8.76 -27.97
C SER A 210 -0.86 -8.59 -29.50
N PRO A 211 0.25 -8.56 -30.26
CA PRO A 211 0.16 -8.92 -31.67
C PRO A 211 -0.26 -10.39 -31.75
N ARG A 212 -1.46 -10.66 -32.28
CA ARG A 212 -1.88 -11.99 -32.70
C ARG A 212 -0.88 -12.47 -33.75
N ILE A 213 0.04 -13.36 -33.37
CA ILE A 213 0.83 -14.13 -34.34
C ILE A 213 -0.17 -15.05 -35.06
N PRO A 214 -0.36 -14.93 -36.40
CA PRO A 214 -1.24 -15.84 -37.12
C PRO A 214 -0.68 -17.26 -37.04
N GLY A 215 -1.50 -18.18 -36.52
CA GLY A 215 -1.11 -19.57 -36.28
C GLY A 215 -0.67 -20.28 -37.56
N LYS A 216 0.60 -20.67 -37.62
CA LYS A 216 1.03 -21.78 -38.47
C LYS A 216 0.58 -23.08 -37.80
N LYS A 217 -0.43 -23.72 -38.40
CA LYS A 217 -0.78 -25.12 -38.11
C LYS A 217 0.45 -25.99 -38.42
N MET A 218 1.19 -26.43 -37.40
CA MET A 218 2.07 -27.58 -37.56
C MET A 218 1.19 -28.83 -37.60
N LYS A 219 1.06 -29.41 -38.80
CA LYS A 219 0.56 -30.78 -38.96
C LYS A 219 1.66 -31.72 -38.46
N PHE A 220 1.41 -32.42 -37.37
CA PHE A 220 2.20 -33.59 -37.01
C PHE A 220 1.76 -34.76 -37.91
N THR A 221 2.60 -35.12 -38.87
CA THR A 221 2.54 -36.40 -39.58
C THR A 221 3.57 -37.33 -38.98
N SER A 222 3.12 -38.43 -38.38
CA SER A 222 3.97 -39.52 -37.90
C SER A 222 4.65 -40.23 -39.07
N PRO A 223 5.93 -40.64 -38.95
CA PRO A 223 6.48 -41.73 -39.76
C PRO A 223 6.52 -43.04 -38.96
N ASN A 224 6.11 -44.12 -39.63
CA ASN A 224 6.26 -45.50 -39.16
C ASN A 224 7.71 -45.97 -39.19
N GLN A 225 8.03 -46.76 -38.16
CA GLN A 225 8.92 -47.93 -38.03
C GLN A 225 9.95 -48.27 -39.11
N GLU A 226 11.19 -48.47 -38.65
CA GLU A 226 12.11 -49.61 -38.83
C GLU A 226 13.26 -49.32 -37.82
N GLY A 227 13.76 -50.17 -36.94
CA GLY A 227 13.82 -51.62 -36.82
C GLY A 227 15.26 -51.93 -36.40
N ASP A 228 15.55 -52.09 -35.10
CA ASP A 228 16.52 -53.10 -34.62
C ASP A 228 16.60 -53.14 -33.08
N SER A 229 16.80 -54.35 -32.57
CA SER A 229 17.11 -54.69 -31.18
C SER A 229 18.51 -55.33 -31.16
N PRO A 230 19.13 -55.76 -30.04
CA PRO A 230 18.69 -55.80 -28.64
C PRO A 230 19.77 -55.35 -27.61
N SER A 231 19.38 -55.13 -26.35
CA SER A 231 20.08 -55.75 -25.20
C SER A 231 19.27 -55.59 -23.91
N LYS A 232 19.31 -56.64 -23.10
CA LYS A 232 18.57 -56.85 -21.86
C LYS A 232 19.25 -56.10 -20.71
N ASP A 233 18.46 -55.46 -19.85
CA ASP A 233 18.85 -55.32 -18.44
C ASP A 233 17.64 -55.34 -17.50
N HIS A 234 17.72 -56.27 -16.55
CA HIS A 234 16.82 -56.45 -15.42
C HIS A 234 17.16 -55.45 -14.31
N VAL A 235 16.20 -54.64 -13.84
CA VAL A 235 16.19 -54.22 -12.42
C VAL A 235 14.77 -54.12 -11.87
N LYS A 236 14.58 -54.83 -10.76
CA LYS A 236 13.36 -55.01 -9.97
C LYS A 236 12.90 -53.73 -9.28
N ALA A 237 11.57 -53.58 -9.21
CA ALA A 237 10.87 -52.66 -8.33
C ALA A 237 11.15 -52.94 -6.84
N LYS A 238 11.38 -51.89 -6.05
CA LYS A 238 11.25 -51.94 -4.58
C LYS A 238 10.36 -50.79 -4.13
N LYS A 239 9.16 -51.16 -3.72
CA LYS A 239 8.14 -50.36 -3.04
C LYS A 239 8.41 -50.51 -1.54
N VAL A 240 8.65 -49.42 -0.81
CA VAL A 240 8.62 -49.45 0.66
C VAL A 240 7.82 -48.25 1.16
N LYS A 241 6.69 -48.56 1.81
CA LYS A 241 5.92 -47.71 2.70
C LYS A 241 5.78 -48.48 4.01
N ARG A 242 6.41 -47.99 5.07
CA ARG A 242 5.97 -47.87 6.46
C ARG A 242 7.19 -47.64 7.34
#